data_AF-A0A9E0PUB2-F1
#
_entry.id   AF-A0A9E0PUB2-F1
#
_cell.length_a   1.000
_cell.length_b   1.000
_cell.length_c   1.000
_cell.angle_alpha   90.00
_cell.angle_beta   90.00
_cell.angle_gamma   90.00
#
_symmetry.space_group_name_H-M   'P 1'
#
loop_
_entity.id
_entity.type
_entity.pdbx_description
1 polymer ?
#
loop_
_entity_poly.entity_id
_entity_poly.type
_entity_poly.pdbx_seq_one_letter_code
_entity_poly.pdbx_strand_id
1 'polypeptide(L)'
;MNQPSTNSFGIALPRAPWVARRSGDATPTQLFYARQGVITEEMHFIAAKERIDPESIRSEVARGRAIIPANIRHTELEPMVIGKAFKTKINANIGNSAVSSGIEEEVEKLTWAVKWGADTVMDLSTGKNIHATREAIVRHSTVPIGTVPIYQALEKVKGKVEELTIGIYMETLREQCEQGVDYFTIHAGVRLKYIPLTAKRVTGIVSRG
;
A
#
# COMPACT_ATOMS: atom_id res chain seq x y z
N MET A 1 27.52 -3.98 -18.17
CA MET A 1 26.54 -3.90 -17.07
C MET A 1 25.36 -3.10 -17.60
N ASN A 2 24.19 -3.71 -17.77
CA ASN A 2 23.00 -2.97 -18.19
C ASN A 2 22.64 -2.00 -17.07
N GLN A 3 22.48 -0.71 -17.40
CA GLN A 3 21.97 0.26 -16.43
C GLN A 3 20.59 -0.21 -15.92
N PRO A 4 20.31 -0.12 -14.62
CA PRO A 4 18.98 -0.45 -14.11
C PRO A 4 17.95 0.47 -14.77
N SER A 5 16.84 -0.10 -15.23
CA SER A 5 15.73 0.67 -15.78
C SER A 5 15.19 1.64 -14.72
N THR A 6 14.96 2.89 -15.11
CA THR A 6 14.38 3.94 -14.27
C THR A 6 13.02 4.39 -14.80
N ASN A 7 12.18 4.95 -13.93
CA ASN A 7 10.95 5.64 -14.35
C ASN A 7 11.26 7.06 -14.84
N SER A 8 10.21 7.83 -15.21
CA SER A 8 10.32 9.21 -15.71
C SER A 8 10.97 10.19 -14.72
N PHE A 9 11.07 9.83 -13.44
CA PHE A 9 11.69 10.62 -12.39
C PHE A 9 13.12 10.17 -12.06
N GLY A 10 13.67 9.20 -12.80
CA GLY A 10 15.00 8.65 -12.55
C GLY A 10 15.07 7.66 -11.38
N ILE A 11 13.93 7.24 -10.84
CA ILE A 11 13.87 6.25 -9.74
C ILE A 11 14.03 4.84 -10.33
N ALA A 12 14.86 4.01 -9.70
CA ALA A 12 15.13 2.64 -10.15
C ALA A 12 13.88 1.75 -10.06
N LEU A 13 13.77 0.79 -10.98
CA LEU A 13 12.66 -0.17 -11.06
C LEU A 13 13.13 -1.60 -10.76
N PRO A 14 13.57 -1.90 -9.52
CA PRO A 14 14.19 -3.19 -9.20
C PRO A 14 13.28 -4.40 -9.48
N ARG A 15 11.96 -4.24 -9.38
CA ARG A 15 10.99 -5.33 -9.54
C ARG A 15 10.47 -5.52 -10.96
N ALA A 16 10.70 -4.57 -11.86
CA ALA A 16 10.21 -4.65 -13.24
C ALA A 16 10.53 -5.99 -13.93
N PRO A 17 11.77 -6.53 -13.90
CA PRO A 17 12.06 -7.84 -14.49
C PRO A 17 11.36 -9.01 -13.77
N TRP A 18 11.10 -8.90 -12.47
CA TRP A 18 10.48 -9.98 -11.68
C TRP A 18 8.99 -10.08 -12.00
N VAL A 19 8.32 -8.93 -12.07
CA VAL A 19 6.92 -8.83 -12.47
C VAL A 19 6.74 -9.28 -13.92
N ALA A 20 7.63 -8.88 -14.83
CA ALA A 20 7.56 -9.29 -16.24
C ALA A 20 7.57 -10.82 -16.40
N ARG A 21 8.42 -11.53 -15.65
CA ARG A 21 8.51 -13.00 -15.65
C ARG A 21 7.21 -13.70 -15.21
N ARG A 22 6.38 -13.04 -14.40
CA ARG A 22 5.13 -13.58 -13.85
C ARG A 22 3.86 -12.93 -14.41
N SER A 23 3.99 -12.14 -15.48
CA SER A 23 2.90 -11.34 -16.02
C SER A 23 1.70 -12.15 -16.55
N GLY A 24 1.89 -13.45 -16.82
CA GLY A 24 0.83 -14.37 -17.24
C GLY A 24 0.15 -15.14 -16.10
N ASP A 25 0.59 -14.97 -14.85
CA ASP A 25 0.06 -15.75 -13.73
C ASP A 25 -1.34 -15.25 -13.33
N ALA A 26 -2.31 -16.16 -13.29
CA ALA A 26 -3.71 -15.84 -12.98
C ALA A 26 -3.92 -15.26 -11.56
N THR A 27 -3.00 -15.52 -10.63
CA THR A 27 -3.09 -15.02 -9.25
C THR A 27 -1.71 -14.53 -8.78
N PRO A 28 -1.35 -13.26 -9.06
CA PRO A 28 -0.02 -12.76 -8.82
C PRO A 28 0.17 -12.28 -7.37
N THR A 29 -0.12 -13.13 -6.39
CA THR A 29 0.02 -12.79 -4.96
C THR A 29 1.13 -13.58 -4.29
N GLN A 30 1.83 -12.96 -3.35
CA GLN A 30 2.88 -13.62 -2.58
C GLN A 30 2.33 -14.81 -1.75
N LEU A 31 1.09 -14.71 -1.28
CA LEU A 31 0.40 -15.82 -0.61
C LEU A 31 0.19 -17.02 -1.54
N PHE A 32 -0.23 -16.77 -2.78
CA PHE A 32 -0.42 -17.82 -3.79
C PHE A 32 0.89 -18.55 -4.06
N TYR A 33 1.96 -17.81 -4.40
CA TYR A 33 3.28 -18.41 -4.65
C TYR A 33 3.81 -19.17 -3.43
N ALA A 34 3.71 -18.59 -2.23
CA ALA A 34 4.13 -19.23 -1.00
C ALA A 34 3.44 -20.57 -0.78
N ARG A 35 2.12 -20.67 -1.00
CA ARG A 35 1.36 -21.91 -0.85
C ARG A 35 1.70 -22.98 -1.89
N GLN A 36 2.24 -22.58 -3.04
CA GLN A 36 2.78 -23.50 -4.04
C GLN A 36 4.22 -23.93 -3.75
N GLY A 37 4.80 -23.51 -2.61
CA GLY A 37 6.20 -23.82 -2.26
C GLY A 37 7.21 -22.95 -3.02
N VAL A 38 6.76 -21.92 -3.74
CA VAL A 38 7.64 -21.04 -4.52
C VAL A 38 8.20 -19.94 -3.62
N ILE A 39 9.52 -19.81 -3.59
CA ILE A 39 10.23 -18.67 -3.01
C ILE A 39 10.44 -17.65 -4.14
N THR A 40 9.79 -16.49 -4.01
CA THR A 40 9.86 -15.42 -5.00
C THR A 40 11.11 -14.55 -4.82
N GLU A 41 11.41 -13.73 -5.81
CA GLU A 41 12.47 -12.72 -5.76
C GLU A 41 12.23 -11.72 -4.63
N GLU A 42 10.97 -11.38 -4.34
CA GLU A 42 10.64 -10.55 -3.18
C GLU A 42 11.05 -11.23 -1.86
N MET A 43 10.80 -12.53 -1.71
CA MET A 43 11.24 -13.27 -0.52
C MET A 43 12.76 -13.36 -0.43
N HIS A 44 13.45 -13.61 -1.54
CA HIS A 44 14.92 -13.61 -1.58
C HIS A 44 15.52 -12.24 -1.25
N PHE A 45 14.93 -11.15 -1.75
CA PHE A 45 15.36 -9.80 -1.45
C PHE A 45 15.27 -9.50 0.05
N ILE A 46 14.11 -9.81 0.66
CA ILE A 46 13.88 -9.60 2.09
C ILE A 46 14.81 -10.48 2.92
N ALA A 47 14.99 -11.74 2.54
CA ALA A 47 15.92 -12.67 3.20
C ALA A 47 17.35 -12.12 3.25
N ALA A 48 17.84 -11.61 2.13
CA ALA A 48 19.15 -11.00 2.04
C ALA A 48 19.25 -9.71 2.88
N LYS A 49 18.25 -8.82 2.79
CA LYS A 49 18.22 -7.53 3.50
C LYS A 49 18.12 -7.70 5.03
N GLU A 50 17.29 -8.62 5.50
CA GLU A 50 17.07 -8.87 6.93
C GLU A 50 17.97 -9.98 7.52
N ARG A 51 18.79 -10.66 6.70
CA ARG A 51 19.66 -11.80 7.09
C ARG A 51 18.88 -12.94 7.73
N ILE A 52 17.79 -13.32 7.09
CA ILE A 52 16.90 -14.41 7.51
C ILE A 52 16.77 -15.43 6.38
N ASP A 53 16.41 -16.65 6.74
CA ASP A 53 16.20 -17.72 5.76
C ASP A 53 14.95 -17.45 4.89
N PRO A 54 15.05 -17.50 3.54
CA PRO A 54 13.92 -17.25 2.66
C PRO A 54 12.78 -18.28 2.82
N GLU A 55 13.10 -19.52 3.20
CA GLU A 55 12.07 -20.53 3.46
C GLU A 55 11.24 -20.18 4.69
N SER A 56 11.87 -19.60 5.72
CA SER A 56 11.16 -19.06 6.89
C SER A 56 10.17 -17.94 6.52
N ILE A 57 10.52 -17.06 5.57
CA ILE A 57 9.60 -16.05 5.02
C ILE A 57 8.44 -16.71 4.28
N ARG A 58 8.75 -17.59 3.31
CA ARG A 58 7.75 -18.30 2.52
C ARG A 58 6.76 -19.05 3.41
N SER A 59 7.25 -19.75 4.43
CA SER A 59 6.43 -20.51 5.37
C SER A 59 5.48 -19.63 6.17
N GLU A 60 5.94 -18.49 6.70
CA GLU A 60 5.09 -17.52 7.41
C GLU A 60 4.03 -16.89 6.50
N VAL A 61 4.40 -16.58 5.24
CA VAL A 61 3.47 -16.05 4.23
C VAL A 61 2.41 -17.10 3.86
N ALA A 62 2.81 -18.35 3.58
CA ALA A 62 1.89 -19.42 3.18
C ALA A 62 0.79 -19.70 4.22
N ARG A 63 1.14 -19.60 5.50
CA ARG A 63 0.22 -19.79 6.64
C ARG A 63 -0.52 -18.52 7.07
N GLY A 64 -0.35 -17.41 6.35
CA GLY A 64 -1.05 -16.14 6.61
C GLY A 64 -0.65 -15.44 7.91
N ARG A 65 0.54 -15.73 8.45
CA ARG A 65 1.08 -15.05 9.64
C ARG A 65 2.04 -13.91 9.29
N ALA A 66 2.38 -13.79 8.03
CA ALA A 66 3.09 -12.66 7.47
C ALA A 66 2.59 -12.29 6.08
N ILE A 67 2.86 -11.06 5.67
CA ILE A 67 2.51 -10.53 4.35
C ILE A 67 3.70 -9.79 3.74
N ILE A 68 3.70 -9.72 2.41
CA ILE A 68 4.62 -8.91 1.61
C ILE A 68 3.72 -8.01 0.73
N PRO A 69 3.44 -6.76 1.16
CA PRO A 69 2.62 -5.83 0.40
C PRO A 69 3.41 -5.34 -0.81
N ALA A 70 3.12 -5.89 -1.99
CA ALA A 70 3.96 -5.71 -3.17
C ALA A 70 3.15 -5.79 -4.46
N ASN A 71 2.33 -4.78 -4.72
CA ASN A 71 1.51 -4.68 -5.93
C ASN A 71 2.41 -4.79 -7.18
N ILE A 72 1.96 -5.54 -8.18
CA ILE A 72 2.68 -5.74 -9.45
C ILE A 72 2.94 -4.43 -10.21
N ARG A 73 2.16 -3.38 -9.97
CA ARG A 73 2.33 -2.05 -10.57
C ARG A 73 3.30 -1.15 -9.81
N HIS A 74 3.71 -1.51 -8.60
CA HIS A 74 4.69 -0.77 -7.81
C HIS A 74 6.09 -1.37 -7.99
N THR A 75 6.68 -1.06 -9.14
CA THR A 75 7.95 -1.65 -9.58
C THR A 75 9.20 -1.02 -8.96
N GLU A 76 9.03 0.17 -8.39
CA GLU A 76 10.00 0.97 -7.61
C GLU A 76 10.27 0.37 -6.23
N LEU A 77 9.31 -0.41 -5.70
CA LEU A 77 9.33 -0.97 -4.36
C LEU A 77 10.59 -1.82 -4.09
N GLU A 78 11.25 -1.55 -2.97
CA GLU A 78 12.12 -2.49 -2.27
C GLU A 78 11.28 -3.35 -1.32
N PRO A 79 11.08 -4.66 -1.58
CA PRO A 79 10.18 -5.48 -0.78
C PRO A 79 10.58 -5.57 0.70
N MET A 80 9.56 -5.69 1.54
CA MET A 80 9.68 -5.88 2.99
C MET A 80 8.61 -6.88 3.46
N VAL A 81 8.82 -7.50 4.63
CA VAL A 81 7.87 -8.44 5.24
C VAL A 81 7.29 -7.87 6.54
N ILE A 82 5.98 -8.05 6.73
CA ILE A 82 5.26 -7.71 7.96
C ILE A 82 4.75 -8.99 8.58
N GLY A 83 5.16 -9.29 9.81
CA GLY A 83 4.68 -10.45 10.55
C GLY A 83 5.38 -10.59 11.90
N LYS A 84 4.76 -11.31 12.83
CA LYS A 84 5.23 -11.44 14.22
C LYS A 84 6.63 -12.05 14.35
N ALA A 85 7.05 -12.86 13.38
CA ALA A 85 8.35 -13.52 13.37
C ALA A 85 9.50 -12.61 12.89
N PHE A 86 9.20 -11.42 12.38
CA PHE A 86 10.17 -10.50 11.79
C PHE A 86 10.31 -9.23 12.63
N LYS A 87 11.26 -8.35 12.29
CA LYS A 87 11.40 -7.06 12.98
C LYS A 87 10.07 -6.28 12.92
N THR A 88 9.69 -5.67 14.04
CA THR A 88 8.59 -4.72 14.08
C THR A 88 8.80 -3.64 13.04
N LYS A 89 7.76 -3.36 12.27
CA LYS A 89 7.75 -2.37 11.19
C LYS A 89 6.92 -1.16 11.59
N ILE A 90 7.31 0.04 11.17
CA ILE A 90 6.62 1.30 11.46
C ILE A 90 6.05 1.93 10.19
N ASN A 91 4.90 2.57 10.32
CA ASN A 91 4.22 3.27 9.23
C ASN A 91 4.21 4.79 9.49
N ALA A 92 4.47 5.59 8.46
CA ALA A 92 4.24 7.04 8.51
C ALA A 92 2.98 7.40 7.70
N ASN A 93 2.14 8.28 8.26
CA ASN A 93 1.00 8.83 7.54
C ASN A 93 1.37 10.19 6.97
N ILE A 94 1.16 10.35 5.67
CA ILE A 94 1.26 11.63 4.96
C ILE A 94 -0.09 11.89 4.25
N GLY A 95 -0.16 12.94 3.45
CA GLY A 95 -1.33 13.25 2.65
C GLY A 95 -1.69 14.73 2.71
N ASN A 96 -2.20 15.22 1.58
CA ASN A 96 -2.68 16.58 1.48
C ASN A 96 -4.03 16.76 2.20
N SER A 97 -4.35 18.01 2.52
CA SER A 97 -5.65 18.37 3.08
C SER A 97 -6.35 19.39 2.19
N ALA A 98 -7.64 19.64 2.43
CA ALA A 98 -8.36 20.71 1.73
C ALA A 98 -7.77 22.11 1.98
N VAL A 99 -6.91 22.25 2.99
CA VAL A 99 -6.41 23.54 3.50
C VAL A 99 -4.91 23.73 3.23
N SER A 100 -4.17 22.67 2.89
CA SER A 100 -2.70 22.71 2.78
C SER A 100 -2.12 21.57 1.95
N SER A 101 -0.90 21.82 1.45
CA SER A 101 0.02 20.89 0.80
C SER A 101 -0.15 20.68 -0.71
N GLY A 102 0.97 20.86 -1.43
CA GLY A 102 1.12 20.56 -2.86
C GLY A 102 1.67 19.14 -3.10
N ILE A 103 1.80 18.76 -4.37
CA ILE A 103 2.33 17.43 -4.74
C ILE A 103 3.79 17.28 -4.30
N GLU A 104 4.58 18.33 -4.52
CA GLU A 104 6.02 18.36 -4.19
C GLU A 104 6.25 18.21 -2.69
N GLU A 105 5.46 18.90 -1.86
CA GLU A 105 5.54 18.78 -0.39
C GLU A 105 5.19 17.37 0.09
N GLU A 106 4.22 16.68 -0.52
CA GLU A 106 3.90 15.30 -0.16
C GLU A 106 4.99 14.31 -0.56
N VAL A 107 5.65 14.51 -1.70
CA VAL A 107 6.82 13.72 -2.10
C VAL A 107 8.01 13.99 -1.17
N GLU A 108 8.20 15.23 -0.72
CA GLU A 108 9.20 15.56 0.29
C GLU A 108 8.92 14.86 1.62
N LYS A 109 7.68 14.88 2.11
CA LYS A 109 7.27 14.15 3.33
C LYS A 109 7.50 12.65 3.21
N LEU A 110 7.19 12.04 2.07
CA LEU A 110 7.51 10.64 1.78
C LEU A 110 9.02 10.38 1.92
N THR A 111 9.83 11.17 1.22
CA THR A 111 11.29 11.04 1.23
C THR A 111 11.84 11.19 2.64
N TRP A 112 11.33 12.15 3.39
CA TRP A 112 11.74 12.41 4.77
C TRP A 112 11.36 11.26 5.70
N ALA A 113 10.13 10.76 5.61
CA ALA A 113 9.66 9.64 6.43
C ALA A 113 10.50 8.38 6.20
N VAL A 114 10.76 8.02 4.94
CA VAL A 114 11.57 6.84 4.59
C VAL A 114 13.01 7.02 5.06
N LYS A 115 13.60 8.20 4.88
CA LYS A 115 14.96 8.52 5.36
C LYS A 115 15.11 8.29 6.86
N TRP A 116 14.07 8.59 7.65
CA TRP A 116 14.07 8.42 9.11
C TRP A 116 13.54 7.06 9.58
N GLY A 117 13.31 6.12 8.66
CA GLY A 117 13.05 4.72 8.99
C GLY A 117 11.59 4.27 8.92
N ALA A 118 10.70 5.03 8.26
CA ALA A 118 9.37 4.52 7.94
C ALA A 118 9.49 3.30 7.01
N ASP A 119 8.99 2.14 7.45
CA ASP A 119 9.01 0.91 6.67
C ASP A 119 7.88 0.85 5.64
N THR A 120 6.77 1.56 5.91
CA THR A 120 5.66 1.78 4.98
C THR A 120 5.18 3.22 5.11
N VAL A 121 4.48 3.71 4.09
CA VAL A 121 3.82 5.02 4.13
C VAL A 121 2.38 4.87 3.69
N MET A 122 1.47 5.62 4.31
CA MET A 122 0.11 5.76 3.82
C MET A 122 -0.14 7.16 3.29
N ASP A 123 -0.68 7.23 2.07
CA ASP A 123 -1.28 8.44 1.54
C ASP A 123 -2.72 8.56 2.03
N LEU A 124 -2.95 9.49 2.96
CA LEU A 124 -4.26 9.79 3.54
C LEU A 124 -4.84 11.10 3.00
N SER A 125 -4.41 11.51 1.79
CA SER A 125 -4.88 12.72 1.11
C SER A 125 -6.40 12.78 1.03
N THR A 126 -6.97 13.92 1.43
CA THR A 126 -8.42 14.20 1.28
C THR A 126 -8.71 15.55 0.63
N GLY A 127 -7.69 16.22 0.10
CA GLY A 127 -7.79 17.50 -0.59
C GLY A 127 -8.09 17.34 -2.08
N LYS A 128 -7.76 18.38 -2.86
CA LYS A 128 -7.82 18.31 -4.33
C LYS A 128 -6.70 17.42 -4.87
N ASN A 129 -6.86 16.94 -6.10
CA ASN A 129 -5.82 16.22 -6.85
C ASN A 129 -5.30 14.92 -6.18
N ILE A 130 -6.11 14.24 -5.36
CA ILE A 130 -5.74 12.99 -4.66
C ILE A 130 -5.06 11.99 -5.61
N HIS A 131 -5.61 11.80 -6.80
CA HIS A 131 -5.06 10.86 -7.79
C HIS A 131 -3.65 11.24 -8.24
N ALA A 132 -3.40 12.52 -8.57
CA ALA A 132 -2.11 13.00 -9.06
C ALA A 132 -1.06 13.03 -7.94
N THR A 133 -1.45 13.45 -6.73
CA THR A 133 -0.60 13.39 -5.54
C THR A 133 -0.15 11.95 -5.27
N ARG A 134 -1.09 11.00 -5.28
CA ARG A 134 -0.76 9.58 -5.07
C ARG A 134 0.11 9.00 -6.17
N GLU A 135 -0.11 9.38 -7.43
CA GLU A 135 0.75 8.93 -8.53
C GLU A 135 2.19 9.35 -8.28
N ALA A 136 2.42 10.62 -7.94
CA ALA A 136 3.75 11.11 -7.60
C ALA A 136 4.34 10.35 -6.39
N ILE A 137 3.57 10.14 -5.32
CA ILE A 137 4.01 9.38 -4.14
C ILE A 137 4.44 7.96 -4.53
N VAL A 138 3.60 7.20 -5.25
CA VAL A 138 3.92 5.81 -5.63
C VAL A 138 5.15 5.75 -6.53
N ARG A 139 5.27 6.64 -7.53
CA ARG A 139 6.43 6.65 -8.43
C ARG A 139 7.75 7.07 -7.75
N HIS A 140 7.69 7.70 -6.58
CA HIS A 140 8.88 8.08 -5.79
C HIS A 140 9.13 7.17 -4.58
N SER A 141 8.21 6.25 -4.27
CA SER A 141 8.33 5.42 -3.09
C SER A 141 9.15 4.17 -3.35
N THR A 142 10.12 3.91 -2.49
CA THR A 142 10.82 2.62 -2.41
C THR A 142 10.22 1.71 -1.34
N VAL A 143 9.22 2.18 -0.58
CA VAL A 143 8.53 1.42 0.47
C VAL A 143 7.06 1.20 0.11
N PRO A 144 6.36 0.22 0.71
CA PRO A 144 4.96 -0.03 0.42
C PRO A 144 4.08 1.20 0.71
N ILE A 145 3.18 1.51 -0.24
CA ILE A 145 2.19 2.57 -0.11
C ILE A 145 0.83 1.99 0.21
N GLY A 146 0.23 2.47 1.30
CA GLY A 146 -1.14 2.16 1.68
C GLY A 146 -2.08 3.34 1.47
N THR A 147 -3.37 3.03 1.38
CA THR A 147 -4.43 4.05 1.32
C THR A 147 -5.67 3.62 2.12
N VAL A 148 -6.61 4.56 2.25
CA VAL A 148 -7.98 4.28 2.68
C VAL A 148 -8.90 4.64 1.51
N PRO A 149 -9.29 3.68 0.64
CA PRO A 149 -10.00 3.97 -0.61
C PRO A 149 -11.30 4.76 -0.42
N ILE A 150 -11.96 4.64 0.74
CA ILE A 150 -13.20 5.36 1.02
C ILE A 150 -13.02 6.89 1.01
N TYR A 151 -11.81 7.41 1.27
CA TYR A 151 -11.56 8.85 1.27
C TYR A 151 -11.65 9.44 -0.14
N GLN A 152 -11.06 8.77 -1.13
CA GLN A 152 -11.20 9.19 -2.53
C GLN A 152 -12.62 8.92 -3.04
N ALA A 153 -13.24 7.79 -2.66
CA ALA A 153 -14.61 7.49 -3.06
C ALA A 153 -15.60 8.57 -2.57
N LEU A 154 -15.38 9.11 -1.37
CA LEU A 154 -16.17 10.21 -0.81
C LEU A 154 -15.93 11.54 -1.54
N GLU A 155 -14.71 11.79 -2.03
CA GLU A 155 -14.39 12.96 -2.86
C GLU A 155 -15.13 12.91 -4.20
N LYS A 156 -15.22 11.73 -4.85
CA LYS A 156 -15.96 11.54 -6.10
C LYS A 156 -17.44 11.93 -6.00
N VAL A 157 -18.03 11.80 -4.80
CA VAL A 157 -19.41 12.21 -4.49
C VAL A 157 -19.49 13.55 -3.74
N LYS A 158 -18.45 14.36 -3.83
CA LYS A 158 -18.38 15.72 -3.26
C LYS A 158 -18.71 15.77 -1.76
N GLY A 159 -18.31 14.74 -1.01
CA GLY A 159 -18.51 14.67 0.43
C GLY A 159 -19.86 14.12 0.90
N LYS A 160 -20.78 13.76 -0.01
CA LYS A 160 -22.12 13.27 0.35
C LYS A 160 -22.09 11.76 0.59
N VAL A 161 -22.12 11.37 1.86
CA VAL A 161 -21.97 9.96 2.28
C VAL A 161 -23.09 9.08 1.73
N GLU A 162 -24.30 9.60 1.64
CA GLU A 162 -25.49 8.94 1.09
C GLU A 162 -25.42 8.63 -0.41
N GLU A 163 -24.53 9.32 -1.14
CA GLU A 163 -24.29 9.08 -2.57
C GLU A 163 -23.23 7.99 -2.81
N LEU A 164 -22.58 7.47 -1.75
CA LEU A 164 -21.63 6.36 -1.87
C LEU A 164 -22.34 5.08 -2.31
N THR A 165 -21.79 4.44 -3.33
CA THR A 165 -22.25 3.14 -3.81
C THR A 165 -21.09 2.16 -3.96
N ILE A 166 -21.40 0.87 -3.99
CA ILE A 166 -20.39 -0.17 -4.28
C ILE A 166 -19.71 0.05 -5.64
N GLY A 167 -20.43 0.59 -6.64
CA GLY A 167 -19.87 0.90 -7.95
C GLY A 167 -18.72 1.91 -7.87
N ILE A 168 -18.96 3.04 -7.20
CA ILE A 168 -17.96 4.10 -6.99
C ILE A 168 -16.76 3.57 -6.19
N TYR A 169 -17.02 2.72 -5.18
CA TYR A 169 -15.97 2.12 -4.38
C TYR A 169 -15.10 1.16 -5.20
N MET A 170 -15.69 0.29 -6.01
CA MET A 170 -14.97 -0.66 -6.87
C MET A 170 -14.17 0.03 -7.97
N GLU A 171 -14.68 1.13 -8.52
CA GLU A 171 -13.94 2.00 -9.45
C GLU A 171 -12.71 2.59 -8.77
N THR A 172 -12.88 3.16 -7.57
CA THR A 172 -11.79 3.71 -6.77
C THR A 172 -10.71 2.66 -6.44
N LEU A 173 -11.13 1.44 -6.08
CA LEU A 173 -10.19 0.34 -5.85
C LEU A 173 -9.38 0.00 -7.11
N ARG A 174 -10.04 -0.09 -8.28
CA ARG A 174 -9.36 -0.40 -9.54
C ARG A 174 -8.32 0.66 -9.89
N GLU A 175 -8.68 1.94 -9.81
CA GLU A 175 -7.73 3.04 -10.06
C GLU A 175 -6.49 2.93 -9.17
N GLN A 176 -6.69 2.70 -7.87
CA GLN A 176 -5.58 2.62 -6.92
C GLN A 176 -4.72 1.37 -7.13
N CYS A 177 -5.34 0.24 -7.51
CA CYS A 177 -4.61 -0.96 -7.92
C CYS A 177 -3.73 -0.71 -9.15
N GLU A 178 -4.25 0.00 -10.14
CA GLU A 178 -3.54 0.33 -11.39
C GLU A 178 -2.36 1.26 -11.16
N GLN A 179 -2.48 2.22 -10.22
CA GLN A 179 -1.39 3.09 -9.82
C GLN A 179 -0.28 2.37 -9.05
N GLY A 180 -0.60 1.27 -8.36
CA GLY A 180 0.37 0.49 -7.59
C GLY A 180 0.25 0.63 -6.08
N VAL A 181 -0.92 0.97 -5.53
CA VAL A 181 -1.13 0.89 -4.07
C VAL A 181 -0.95 -0.56 -3.60
N ASP A 182 -0.15 -0.77 -2.56
CA ASP A 182 0.25 -2.10 -2.08
C ASP A 182 -0.74 -2.71 -1.09
N TYR A 183 -1.44 -1.89 -0.33
CA TYR A 183 -2.45 -2.35 0.61
C TYR A 183 -3.58 -1.33 0.85
N PHE A 184 -4.77 -1.86 1.15
CA PHE A 184 -5.95 -1.06 1.44
C PHE A 184 -6.40 -1.25 2.88
N THR A 185 -6.65 -0.13 3.56
CA THR A 185 -7.46 -0.13 4.77
C THR A 185 -8.94 -0.09 4.37
N ILE A 186 -9.66 -1.16 4.66
CA ILE A 186 -11.08 -1.31 4.32
C ILE A 186 -11.87 -1.59 5.61
N HIS A 187 -12.79 -0.70 5.97
CA HIS A 187 -13.61 -0.79 7.19
C HIS A 187 -14.80 -1.76 7.05
N ALA A 188 -14.60 -2.92 6.44
CA ALA A 188 -15.65 -3.94 6.23
C ALA A 188 -16.20 -4.54 7.55
N GLY A 189 -15.54 -4.29 8.68
CA GLY A 189 -15.98 -4.70 10.01
C GLY A 189 -17.08 -3.81 10.61
N VAL A 190 -17.33 -2.62 10.07
CA VAL A 190 -18.35 -1.68 10.56
C VAL A 190 -19.73 -2.12 10.08
N ARG A 191 -20.35 -3.04 10.83
CA ARG A 191 -21.69 -3.57 10.52
C ARG A 191 -22.77 -2.72 11.18
N LEU A 192 -23.92 -2.58 10.54
CA LEU A 192 -25.08 -1.83 11.06
C LEU A 192 -25.42 -2.18 12.52
N LYS A 193 -25.45 -3.48 12.84
CA LYS A 193 -25.76 -3.98 14.20
C LYS A 193 -24.73 -3.58 15.28
N TYR A 194 -23.54 -3.11 14.90
CA TYR A 194 -22.51 -2.68 15.83
C TYR A 194 -22.56 -1.18 16.15
N ILE A 195 -23.24 -0.37 15.32
CA ILE A 195 -23.33 1.08 15.52
C ILE A 195 -23.97 1.43 16.88
N PRO A 196 -25.07 0.80 17.33
CA PRO A 196 -25.66 1.13 18.64
C PRO A 196 -24.73 0.87 19.83
N LEU A 197 -23.75 -0.04 19.70
CA LEU A 197 -22.79 -0.35 20.75
C LEU A 197 -21.86 0.83 21.07
N THR A 198 -21.74 1.81 20.16
CA THR A 198 -20.88 2.97 20.34
C THR A 198 -21.59 4.14 21.04
N ALA A 199 -22.90 4.06 21.27
CA ALA A 199 -23.72 5.17 21.77
C ALA A 199 -23.30 5.69 23.17
N LYS A 200 -22.68 4.84 23.99
CA LYS A 200 -22.23 5.19 25.36
C LYS A 200 -20.73 5.49 25.46
N ARG A 201 -20.00 5.55 24.34
CA ARG A 201 -18.58 5.91 24.35
C ARG A 201 -18.42 7.40 24.58
N VAL A 202 -17.47 7.78 25.42
CA VAL A 202 -17.13 9.19 25.68
C VAL A 202 -16.76 9.94 24.39
N THR A 203 -16.02 9.29 23.49
CA THR A 203 -15.51 9.89 22.24
C THR A 203 -16.16 9.30 20.97
N GLY A 204 -17.21 8.50 21.10
CA GLY A 204 -17.94 7.94 19.96
C GLY A 204 -17.09 7.07 19.00
N ILE A 205 -17.24 7.32 17.70
CA ILE A 205 -16.46 6.70 16.61
C ILE A 205 -15.43 7.72 16.13
N VAL A 206 -14.15 7.42 16.38
CA VAL A 206 -13.02 8.32 16.03
C VAL A 206 -12.32 7.93 14.72
N SER A 207 -12.68 6.78 14.15
CA SER A 207 -12.26 6.41 12.80
C SER A 207 -12.92 7.34 11.79
N ARG A 208 -12.14 7.90 10.88
CA ARG A 208 -12.65 8.77 9.82
C ARG A 208 -13.41 7.99 8.73
N GLY A 209 -12.89 6.82 8.35
CA GLY A 209 -13.46 6.00 7.28
C GLY A 209 -14.45 4.97 7.75
#